data_AF-A0A8C7A3F3-F1
#
_entry.id   AF-A0A8C7A3F3-F1
#
_cell.length_a   1.000
_cell.length_b   1.000
_cell.length_c   1.000
_cell.angle_alpha   90.00
_cell.angle_beta   90.00
_cell.angle_gamma   90.00
#
_symmetry.space_group_name_H-M   'P 1'
#
loop_
_entity.id
_entity.type
_entity.pdbx_description
1 polymer ?
#
loop_
_entity_poly.entity_id
_entity_poly.type
_entity_poly.pdbx_seq_one_letter_code
_entity_poly.pdbx_strand_id
1 'polypeptide(L)'
;MDSPHALAVLRACLLLLSVPQMLWAATPFWVHLAPLDYPCSLQPAQHCLRGSLRMHRSPRYALHTFLSEKSLQLTETCKRLQDGRLYVCLSIYGISSDYLQIIRNIQSCPWKRREEEYENFRAKLASCCDAAQNFIVSQNNTPAGTNMSYEVESKNEILIRENIFNMFPVSQPFMEYPYNQCAVVGNGGILNKSLCGAEIDKSDFVFRCNLPPITGNVSKDVGSKTNVVTVNPSIIKLKYGNLKKKKEIFLEDIATYGDAFLLLPAFSFRANTIASFKVYDTLKESQAKQKVIFFHPKYLRNLALFWRTEGVTEFRLSSGLMITSVAVELCEHVKLYGFWPFSRTIKDTPVSHHYYDNNLPKRGFHEMPKEYRQILQLHLKGILKLQFSKCERA
;
A
#
# COMPACT_ATOMS: atom_id res chain seq x y z
N MET A 1 -50.50 50.94 32.28
CA MET A 1 -50.79 49.51 32.55
C MET A 1 -51.18 48.86 31.22
N ASP A 2 -50.30 48.69 30.23
CA ASP A 2 -48.94 48.09 30.17
C ASP A 2 -49.01 46.55 30.10
N SER A 3 -48.40 45.85 29.13
CA SER A 3 -47.86 46.29 27.82
C SER A 3 -47.69 45.06 26.91
N PRO A 4 -48.22 45.02 25.66
CA PRO A 4 -48.20 43.81 24.84
C PRO A 4 -47.35 43.89 23.54
N HIS A 5 -46.72 42.75 23.21
CA HIS A 5 -46.29 42.26 21.89
C HIS A 5 -45.48 43.16 20.92
N ALA A 6 -44.24 42.74 20.64
CA ALA A 6 -43.49 43.14 19.44
C ALA A 6 -43.59 42.06 18.35
N LEU A 7 -44.14 42.41 17.19
CA LEU A 7 -44.18 41.59 15.96
C LEU A 7 -44.18 42.52 14.73
N ALA A 8 -43.86 41.97 13.55
CA ALA A 8 -43.59 42.67 12.26
C ALA A 8 -42.26 43.48 12.25
N VAL A 9 -41.31 43.38 11.31
CA VAL A 9 -41.16 42.79 9.94
C VAL A 9 -41.38 43.76 8.76
N LEU A 10 -40.35 43.84 7.89
CA LEU A 10 -40.29 44.32 6.49
C LEU A 10 -40.39 45.83 6.14
N ARG A 11 -39.23 46.42 5.78
CA ARG A 11 -38.86 47.12 4.49
C ARG A 11 -37.52 47.86 4.72
N ALA A 12 -36.45 47.83 3.89
CA ALA A 12 -36.29 48.01 2.43
C ALA A 12 -36.54 49.47 1.98
N CYS A 13 -35.71 50.13 1.15
CA CYS A 13 -34.47 49.75 0.44
C CYS A 13 -33.73 50.99 -0.13
N LEU A 14 -32.43 50.87 -0.48
CA LEU A 14 -31.63 51.79 -1.35
C LEU A 14 -31.38 53.23 -0.76
N LEU A 15 -30.39 54.07 -1.08
CA LEU A 15 -29.33 54.28 -2.12
C LEU A 15 -28.06 54.88 -1.39
N LEU A 16 -26.84 55.12 -1.90
CA LEU A 16 -25.98 54.66 -3.02
C LEU A 16 -24.49 55.11 -2.76
N LEU A 17 -23.53 54.47 -3.45
CA LEU A 17 -22.19 54.94 -3.92
C LEU A 17 -21.29 55.93 -3.11
N SER A 18 -20.04 55.51 -2.85
CA SER A 18 -18.82 56.14 -3.42
C SER A 18 -17.54 55.31 -3.13
N VAL A 19 -16.51 55.42 -3.99
CA VAL A 19 -15.23 54.66 -3.95
C VAL A 19 -14.07 55.55 -4.44
N PRO A 20 -12.93 55.56 -3.73
CA PRO A 20 -11.61 55.24 -4.34
C PRO A 20 -10.81 54.27 -3.45
N GLN A 21 -10.21 53.17 -3.93
CA GLN A 21 -9.04 53.05 -4.83
C GLN A 21 -7.74 53.72 -4.35
N MET A 22 -6.89 52.94 -3.65
CA MET A 22 -5.41 52.88 -3.81
C MET A 22 -4.98 51.46 -3.37
N LEU A 23 -4.44 50.60 -4.25
CA LEU A 23 -3.05 50.57 -4.77
C LEU A 23 -1.99 50.19 -3.72
N TRP A 24 -1.83 48.87 -3.50
CA TRP A 24 -0.54 48.24 -3.19
C TRP A 24 -0.39 46.98 -4.05
N ALA A 25 0.70 46.89 -4.82
CA ALA A 25 0.97 45.76 -5.70
C ALA A 25 1.94 44.78 -5.04
N ALA A 26 1.59 43.49 -5.01
CA ALA A 26 2.48 42.41 -4.60
C ALA A 26 2.95 41.64 -5.83
N THR A 27 4.24 41.71 -6.13
CA THR A 27 4.86 41.00 -7.27
C THR A 27 5.23 39.55 -6.87
N PRO A 28 4.75 38.52 -7.59
CA PRO A 28 5.25 37.16 -7.41
C PRO A 28 6.57 37.00 -8.18
N PHE A 29 7.66 36.71 -7.47
CA PHE A 29 8.97 36.42 -8.07
C PHE A 29 8.96 35.02 -8.70
N TRP A 30 8.71 34.94 -10.01
CA TRP A 30 8.84 33.70 -10.78
C TRP A 30 10.30 33.49 -11.20
N VAL A 31 11.00 32.55 -10.57
CA VAL A 31 12.31 32.10 -11.03
C VAL A 31 12.11 31.11 -12.18
N HIS A 32 12.36 31.56 -13.41
CA HIS A 32 12.44 30.66 -14.57
C HIS A 32 13.68 29.77 -14.45
N LEU A 33 13.47 28.47 -14.21
CA LEU A 33 14.39 27.44 -14.69
C LEU A 33 13.97 27.07 -16.10
N ALA A 34 14.87 27.24 -17.07
CA ALA A 34 14.59 27.02 -18.48
C ALA A 34 14.41 25.52 -18.79
N PRO A 35 13.47 25.14 -19.67
CA PRO A 35 13.51 23.86 -20.34
C PRO A 35 14.79 23.74 -21.17
N LEU A 36 15.45 22.58 -21.15
CA LEU A 36 16.48 22.26 -22.14
C LEU A 36 15.78 21.74 -23.40
N ASP A 37 15.58 22.63 -24.37
CA ASP A 37 15.04 22.27 -25.68
C ASP A 37 16.01 21.35 -26.44
N TYR A 38 15.61 20.08 -26.59
CA TYR A 38 16.21 19.15 -27.55
C TYR A 38 15.25 18.95 -28.73
N PRO A 39 15.52 19.54 -29.91
CA PRO A 39 14.66 19.38 -31.07
C PRO A 39 14.81 17.97 -31.68
N CYS A 40 13.74 17.20 -31.69
CA CYS A 40 13.61 15.98 -32.50
C CYS A 40 12.53 16.17 -33.57
N SER A 41 12.90 16.82 -34.66
CA SER A 41 12.08 16.96 -35.86
C SER A 41 12.00 15.64 -36.64
N LEU A 42 10.78 15.08 -36.72
CA LEU A 42 10.49 13.98 -37.65
C LEU A 42 10.17 14.55 -39.04
N GLN A 43 11.15 14.50 -39.95
CA GLN A 43 10.90 14.71 -41.39
C GLN A 43 10.78 13.37 -42.14
N PRO A 44 9.77 13.21 -43.01
CA PRO A 44 9.60 11.98 -43.81
C PRO A 44 10.43 12.04 -45.10
N ALA A 45 11.63 11.46 -45.09
CA ALA A 45 12.45 11.32 -46.29
C ALA A 45 11.94 10.19 -47.21
N GLN A 46 11.05 10.50 -48.14
CA GLN A 46 10.73 9.61 -49.26
C GLN A 46 11.84 9.68 -50.32
N HIS A 47 12.50 8.55 -50.60
CA HIS A 47 13.21 8.35 -51.86
C HIS A 47 12.97 6.94 -52.41
N CYS A 48 12.30 6.87 -53.56
CA CYS A 48 12.06 5.64 -54.28
C CYS A 48 13.27 5.25 -55.12
N LEU A 49 13.83 4.05 -54.90
CA LEU A 49 14.66 3.35 -55.87
C LEU A 49 14.11 1.94 -56.10
N ARG A 50 13.73 1.64 -57.35
CA ARG A 50 13.24 0.32 -57.76
C ARG A 50 14.40 -0.66 -57.92
N GLY A 51 14.57 -1.57 -56.97
CA GLY A 51 15.46 -2.75 -57.09
C GLY A 51 14.66 -4.05 -57.06
N SER A 52 14.40 -4.66 -58.21
CA SER A 52 13.59 -5.89 -58.30
C SER A 52 14.44 -7.16 -58.15
N LEU A 53 14.71 -7.58 -56.90
CA LEU A 53 15.29 -8.89 -56.60
C LEU A 53 14.31 -9.78 -55.82
N ARG A 54 13.72 -10.76 -56.52
CA ARG A 54 12.88 -11.81 -55.91
C ARG A 54 13.76 -12.84 -55.16
N MET A 55 14.11 -12.56 -53.91
CA MET A 55 14.49 -13.65 -52.99
C MET A 55 13.24 -14.42 -52.55
N HIS A 56 13.18 -15.72 -52.82
CA HIS A 56 12.26 -16.62 -52.12
C HIS A 56 12.68 -16.77 -50.64
N ARG A 57 12.15 -15.90 -49.77
CA ARG A 57 12.28 -16.08 -48.32
C ARG A 57 11.46 -17.28 -47.87
N SER A 58 12.14 -18.37 -47.53
CA SER A 58 11.50 -19.57 -46.95
C SER A 58 10.77 -19.21 -45.64
N PRO A 59 9.53 -19.70 -45.40
CA PRO A 59 8.68 -19.24 -44.30
C PRO A 59 9.32 -19.32 -42.91
N ARG A 60 10.19 -20.32 -42.68
CA ARG A 60 10.90 -20.52 -41.40
C ARG A 60 11.80 -19.33 -41.03
N TYR A 61 12.48 -18.72 -42.00
CA TYR A 61 13.37 -17.58 -41.75
C TYR A 61 12.58 -16.30 -41.40
N ALA A 62 11.47 -16.03 -42.10
CA ALA A 62 10.63 -14.86 -41.81
C ALA A 62 9.98 -14.94 -40.42
N LEU A 63 9.57 -16.14 -39.99
CA LEU A 63 9.08 -16.36 -38.63
C LEU A 63 10.19 -16.14 -37.59
N HIS A 64 11.40 -16.63 -37.86
CA HIS A 64 12.54 -16.49 -36.95
C HIS A 64 13.01 -15.03 -36.78
N THR A 65 13.02 -14.23 -37.84
CA THR A 65 13.34 -12.79 -37.75
C THR A 65 12.26 -12.04 -36.96
N PHE A 66 10.98 -12.32 -37.21
CA PHE A 66 9.85 -11.68 -36.51
C PHE A 66 9.81 -12.01 -35.00
N LEU A 67 10.17 -13.25 -34.62
CA LEU A 67 10.32 -13.65 -33.23
C LEU A 67 11.53 -12.94 -32.58
N SER A 68 12.65 -12.81 -33.30
CA SER A 68 13.84 -12.08 -32.83
C SER A 68 13.56 -10.58 -32.62
N GLU A 69 12.86 -9.93 -33.56
CA GLU A 69 12.45 -8.53 -33.48
C GLU A 69 11.54 -8.28 -32.27
N LYS A 70 10.53 -9.15 -32.05
CA LYS A 70 9.66 -9.08 -30.87
C LYS A 70 10.41 -9.29 -29.57
N SER A 71 11.36 -10.23 -29.53
CA SER A 71 12.21 -10.47 -28.35
C SER A 71 13.08 -9.24 -28.03
N LEU A 72 13.62 -8.58 -29.06
CA LEU A 72 14.41 -7.36 -28.90
C LEU A 72 13.55 -6.18 -28.41
N GLN A 73 12.38 -5.95 -29.01
CA GLN A 73 11.43 -4.91 -28.60
C GLN A 73 10.94 -5.10 -27.15
N LEU A 74 10.66 -6.34 -26.74
CA LEU A 74 10.31 -6.67 -25.36
C LEU A 74 11.48 -6.37 -24.41
N THR A 75 12.69 -6.77 -24.78
CA THR A 75 13.90 -6.51 -23.97
C THR A 75 14.16 -5.01 -23.78
N GLU A 76 14.02 -4.20 -24.83
CA GLU A 76 14.16 -2.74 -24.76
C GLU A 76 13.05 -2.11 -23.91
N THR A 77 11.80 -2.56 -24.09
CA THR A 77 10.65 -2.11 -23.28
C THR A 77 10.88 -2.38 -21.79
N CYS A 78 11.38 -3.57 -21.45
CA CYS A 78 11.68 -3.94 -20.06
C CYS A 78 12.82 -3.12 -19.47
N LYS A 79 13.92 -2.88 -20.21
CA LYS A 79 14.99 -1.96 -19.77
C LYS A 79 14.42 -0.57 -19.47
N ARG A 80 13.70 0.03 -20.43
CA ARG A 80 13.07 1.35 -20.28
C ARG A 80 12.14 1.47 -19.07
N LEU A 81 11.41 0.41 -18.72
CA LEU A 81 10.55 0.37 -17.53
C LEU A 81 11.38 0.28 -16.22
N GLN A 82 12.48 -0.47 -16.24
CA GLN A 82 13.39 -0.63 -15.09
C GLN A 82 14.22 0.62 -14.82
N ASP A 83 14.64 1.35 -15.86
CA ASP A 83 15.48 2.55 -15.80
C ASP A 83 14.70 3.82 -15.36
N GLY A 84 13.75 3.68 -14.43
CA GLY A 84 13.00 4.78 -13.80
C GLY A 84 11.97 5.51 -14.68
N ARG A 85 11.95 5.30 -16.01
CA ARG A 85 11.04 6.02 -16.94
C ARG A 85 9.55 5.67 -16.78
N LEU A 86 9.17 4.87 -15.79
CA LEU A 86 7.78 4.59 -15.44
C LEU A 86 6.99 5.89 -15.15
N TYR A 87 7.61 6.90 -14.51
CA TYR A 87 6.98 8.21 -14.31
C TYR A 87 6.62 8.88 -15.65
N VAL A 88 7.51 8.82 -16.65
CA VAL A 88 7.30 9.39 -17.99
C VAL A 88 6.20 8.63 -18.75
N CYS A 89 6.19 7.30 -18.69
CA CYS A 89 5.10 6.50 -19.25
C CYS A 89 3.74 6.74 -18.55
N LEU A 90 3.73 7.20 -17.29
CA LEU A 90 2.49 7.50 -16.55
C LEU A 90 2.04 8.96 -16.65
N SER A 91 2.93 9.89 -17.03
CA SER A 91 2.57 11.30 -17.28
C SER A 91 2.03 11.53 -18.69
N ILE A 92 2.49 10.76 -19.69
CA ILE A 92 2.11 10.95 -21.11
C ILE A 92 0.66 10.52 -21.41
N TYR A 93 0.17 9.45 -20.78
CA TYR A 93 -1.00 8.70 -21.29
C TYR A 93 -2.34 8.92 -20.55
N GLY A 94 -2.34 9.62 -19.41
CA GLY A 94 -3.56 9.81 -18.63
C GLY A 94 -4.09 8.52 -17.95
N ILE A 95 -5.25 8.62 -17.28
CA ILE A 95 -5.70 7.58 -16.33
C ILE A 95 -7.02 6.93 -16.78
N SER A 96 -6.93 5.84 -17.54
CA SER A 96 -7.87 4.70 -17.43
C SER A 96 -7.34 3.46 -18.16
N SER A 97 -7.42 3.45 -19.50
CA SER A 97 -7.04 2.31 -20.36
C SER A 97 -5.56 1.96 -20.25
N ASP A 98 -4.71 2.98 -20.25
CA ASP A 98 -3.29 2.81 -20.59
C ASP A 98 -2.47 2.35 -19.37
N TYR A 99 -2.99 2.57 -18.15
CA TYR A 99 -2.43 2.01 -16.93
C TYR A 99 -2.47 0.47 -16.94
N LEU A 100 -3.56 -0.14 -17.44
CA LEU A 100 -3.65 -1.60 -17.61
C LEU A 100 -2.69 -2.10 -18.69
N GLN A 101 -2.40 -1.31 -19.74
CA GLN A 101 -1.40 -1.65 -20.74
C GLN A 101 0.03 -1.55 -20.17
N ILE A 102 0.33 -0.57 -19.32
CA ILE A 102 1.62 -0.48 -18.61
C ILE A 102 1.80 -1.70 -17.70
N ILE A 103 0.78 -2.10 -16.92
CA ILE A 103 0.82 -3.35 -16.14
C ILE A 103 1.05 -4.56 -17.05
N ARG A 104 0.36 -4.64 -18.20
CA ARG A 104 0.52 -5.75 -19.16
C ARG A 104 1.97 -5.85 -19.68
N ASN A 105 2.62 -4.71 -19.95
CA ASN A 105 4.03 -4.67 -20.33
C ASN A 105 4.93 -5.15 -19.18
N ILE A 106 4.70 -4.69 -17.95
CA ILE A 106 5.44 -5.14 -16.75
C ILE A 106 5.29 -6.66 -16.55
N GLN A 107 4.09 -7.22 -16.71
CA GLN A 107 3.83 -8.66 -16.62
C GLN A 107 4.52 -9.49 -17.71
N SER A 108 4.86 -8.90 -18.86
CA SER A 108 5.65 -9.56 -19.90
C SER A 108 7.17 -9.51 -19.67
N CYS A 109 7.64 -8.75 -18.68
CA CYS A 109 9.06 -8.68 -18.35
C CYS A 109 9.48 -9.81 -17.41
N PRO A 110 10.62 -10.50 -17.66
CA PRO A 110 11.14 -11.49 -16.73
C PRO A 110 11.63 -10.80 -15.45
N TRP A 111 11.00 -11.12 -14.31
CA TRP A 111 11.43 -10.61 -13.02
C TRP A 111 12.70 -11.32 -12.53
N LYS A 112 13.67 -10.54 -12.06
CA LYS A 112 14.90 -11.02 -11.39
C LYS A 112 15.18 -10.13 -10.19
N ARG A 113 15.59 -10.73 -9.06
CA ARG A 113 16.15 -10.00 -7.90
C ARG A 113 17.35 -9.16 -8.33
N ARG A 114 17.46 -7.94 -7.81
CA ARG A 114 18.67 -7.09 -7.94
C ARG A 114 19.17 -6.77 -6.53
N GLU A 115 20.22 -7.47 -6.11
CA GLU A 115 20.75 -7.41 -4.74
C GLU A 115 21.07 -5.98 -4.29
N GLU A 116 21.79 -5.24 -5.13
CA GLU A 116 22.20 -3.87 -4.85
C GLU A 116 21.00 -2.90 -4.75
N GLU A 117 19.96 -3.05 -5.58
CA GLU A 117 18.75 -2.22 -5.47
C GLU A 117 17.94 -2.57 -4.22
N TYR A 118 17.88 -3.86 -3.85
CA TYR A 118 17.22 -4.33 -2.63
C TYR A 118 17.93 -3.78 -1.39
N GLU A 119 19.23 -4.00 -1.24
CA GLU A 119 20.01 -3.54 -0.08
C GLU A 119 20.03 -2.01 0.02
N ASN A 120 20.22 -1.28 -1.09
CA ASN A 120 20.16 0.18 -1.07
C ASN A 120 18.77 0.73 -0.69
N PHE A 121 17.69 0.01 -0.98
CA PHE A 121 16.34 0.42 -0.59
C PHE A 121 16.01 0.01 0.86
N ARG A 122 16.45 -1.18 1.28
CA ARG A 122 16.37 -1.67 2.66
C ARG A 122 17.13 -0.75 3.63
N ALA A 123 18.35 -0.34 3.29
CA ALA A 123 19.15 0.59 4.06
C ALA A 123 18.48 1.96 4.22
N LYS A 124 17.74 2.43 3.19
CA LYS A 124 16.95 3.67 3.28
C LYS A 124 15.76 3.54 4.24
N LEU A 125 15.05 2.41 4.22
CA LEU A 125 13.97 2.15 5.17
C LEU A 125 14.50 2.01 6.61
N ALA A 126 15.56 1.23 6.80
CA ALA A 126 16.24 1.11 8.09
C ALA A 126 16.73 2.48 8.60
N SER A 127 17.28 3.33 7.74
CA SER A 127 17.74 4.68 8.11
C SER A 127 16.61 5.69 8.36
N CYS A 128 15.44 5.56 7.72
CA CYS A 128 14.32 6.46 7.98
C CYS A 128 13.56 6.07 9.25
N CYS A 129 13.39 4.77 9.44
CA CYS A 129 12.22 4.23 10.13
C CYS A 129 12.62 3.15 11.14
N ASP A 130 13.55 2.26 10.77
CA ASP A 130 14.10 1.20 11.61
C ASP A 130 12.99 0.30 12.19
N ALA A 131 12.44 -0.57 11.33
CA ALA A 131 11.49 -1.60 11.75
C ALA A 131 12.10 -2.55 12.79
N ALA A 132 13.41 -2.81 12.76
CA ALA A 132 14.09 -3.75 13.65
C ALA A 132 13.97 -3.35 15.13
N GLN A 133 14.00 -2.04 15.45
CA GLN A 133 13.76 -1.53 16.80
C GLN A 133 12.38 -0.88 16.99
N ASN A 134 11.78 -0.31 15.93
CA ASN A 134 10.61 0.58 16.03
C ASN A 134 9.34 0.07 15.32
N PHE A 135 9.29 -1.12 14.69
CA PHE A 135 8.05 -1.59 14.06
C PHE A 135 6.88 -1.65 15.05
N ILE A 136 7.14 -2.18 16.26
CA ILE A 136 6.14 -2.34 17.33
C ILE A 136 6.53 -1.58 18.59
N VAL A 137 5.52 -1.23 19.40
CA VAL A 137 5.72 -0.69 20.76
C VAL A 137 6.14 -1.83 21.69
N SER A 138 7.30 -1.68 22.33
CA SER A 138 7.85 -2.62 23.31
C SER A 138 8.26 -1.89 24.59
N GLN A 139 8.46 -2.63 25.68
CA GLN A 139 8.93 -2.05 26.94
C GLN A 139 10.33 -1.42 26.77
N ASN A 140 11.20 -2.05 25.97
CA ASN A 140 12.55 -1.56 25.69
C ASN A 140 12.57 -0.24 24.90
N ASN A 141 11.67 -0.04 23.93
CA ASN A 141 11.63 1.19 23.13
C ASN A 141 10.66 2.27 23.66
N THR A 142 9.73 1.90 24.53
CA THR A 142 8.73 2.80 25.14
C THR A 142 8.60 2.54 26.65
N PRO A 143 9.54 3.05 27.46
CA PRO A 143 9.52 2.88 28.92
C PRO A 143 8.27 3.47 29.60
N ALA A 144 7.94 2.97 30.79
CA ALA A 144 6.95 3.60 31.65
C ALA A 144 7.32 5.07 31.95
N GLY A 145 6.32 5.94 32.04
CA GLY A 145 6.49 7.39 32.15
C GLY A 145 6.69 8.12 30.82
N THR A 146 6.93 7.41 29.70
CA THR A 146 7.01 8.04 28.37
C THR A 146 5.71 8.74 28.02
N ASN A 147 5.77 10.01 27.61
CA ASN A 147 4.63 10.72 27.02
C ASN A 147 4.72 10.61 25.49
N MET A 148 3.86 9.78 24.87
CA MET A 148 3.99 9.39 23.47
C MET A 148 2.96 10.10 22.57
N SER A 149 3.44 10.87 21.61
CA SER A 149 2.59 11.52 20.60
C SER A 149 1.98 10.53 19.61
N TYR A 150 0.70 10.75 19.24
CA TYR A 150 -0.01 9.91 18.27
C TYR A 150 0.53 10.08 16.83
N GLU A 151 0.37 9.05 15.98
CA GLU A 151 0.88 9.08 14.59
C GLU A 151 0.31 10.24 13.78
N VAL A 152 -1.02 10.31 13.68
CA VAL A 152 -1.74 11.26 12.82
C VAL A 152 -2.19 12.48 13.63
N GLU A 153 -2.67 12.25 14.84
CA GLU A 153 -3.10 13.29 15.78
C GLU A 153 -1.91 13.84 16.60
N SER A 154 -0.79 14.18 15.97
CA SER A 154 0.52 14.41 16.61
C SER A 154 0.58 15.49 17.71
N LYS A 155 -0.39 16.41 17.76
CA LYS A 155 -0.58 17.38 18.87
C LYS A 155 -1.23 16.78 20.13
N ASN A 156 -1.64 15.51 20.07
CA ASN A 156 -2.16 14.74 21.19
C ASN A 156 -1.12 13.69 21.59
N GLU A 157 -1.09 13.38 22.87
CA GLU A 157 -0.14 12.46 23.47
C GLU A 157 -0.84 11.50 24.44
N ILE A 158 -0.16 10.42 24.80
CA ILE A 158 -0.58 9.49 25.84
C ILE A 158 0.60 9.16 26.76
N LEU A 159 0.39 9.41 28.06
CA LEU A 159 1.32 9.00 29.10
C LEU A 159 1.24 7.47 29.28
N ILE A 160 2.36 6.79 29.06
CA ILE A 160 2.53 5.35 29.24
C ILE A 160 2.66 5.06 30.74
N ARG A 161 1.50 4.85 31.36
CA ARG A 161 1.37 4.37 32.74
C ARG A 161 1.61 2.87 32.81
N GLU A 162 1.92 2.36 34.02
CA GLU A 162 2.16 0.93 34.28
C GLU A 162 1.13 -0.01 33.63
N ASN A 163 -0.16 0.31 33.73
CA ASN A 163 -1.22 -0.54 33.17
C ASN A 163 -1.22 -0.61 31.63
N ILE A 164 -0.56 0.34 30.95
CA ILE A 164 -0.36 0.36 29.49
C ILE A 164 0.99 -0.27 29.14
N PHE A 165 2.05 0.05 29.90
CA PHE A 165 3.38 -0.53 29.75
C PHE A 165 3.35 -2.07 29.84
N ASN A 166 2.59 -2.61 30.81
CA ASN A 166 2.37 -4.05 30.97
C ASN A 166 1.46 -4.70 29.91
N MET A 167 0.99 -3.94 28.90
CA MET A 167 0.39 -4.51 27.67
C MET A 167 1.44 -4.77 26.57
N PHE A 168 2.64 -4.20 26.68
CA PHE A 168 3.67 -4.30 25.65
C PHE A 168 4.56 -5.53 25.87
N PRO A 169 5.03 -6.19 24.79
CA PRO A 169 6.10 -7.18 24.89
C PRO A 169 7.41 -6.50 25.34
N VAL A 170 8.32 -7.25 25.96
CA VAL A 170 9.61 -6.73 26.45
C VAL A 170 10.41 -6.12 25.28
N SER A 171 10.56 -6.89 24.20
CA SER A 171 11.22 -6.51 22.95
C SER A 171 10.30 -6.71 21.75
N GLN A 172 10.80 -6.41 20.55
CA GLN A 172 10.27 -7.00 19.31
C GLN A 172 10.18 -8.53 19.45
N PRO A 173 9.05 -9.19 19.10
CA PRO A 173 8.95 -10.64 19.12
C PRO A 173 9.56 -11.32 17.88
N PHE A 174 9.98 -10.55 16.88
CA PHE A 174 10.45 -11.02 15.58
C PHE A 174 12.00 -11.09 15.52
N MET A 175 12.61 -11.71 16.53
CA MET A 175 14.07 -11.68 16.75
C MET A 175 14.88 -12.52 15.76
N GLU A 176 14.25 -13.43 15.02
CA GLU A 176 14.88 -14.29 14.00
C GLU A 176 15.08 -13.58 12.65
N TYR A 177 15.17 -12.24 12.65
CA TYR A 177 15.40 -11.49 11.42
C TYR A 177 16.89 -11.52 11.02
N PRO A 178 17.22 -11.59 9.72
CA PRO A 178 16.27 -11.56 8.61
C PRO A 178 15.62 -12.92 8.30
N TYR A 179 14.31 -12.92 8.09
CA TYR A 179 13.61 -14.10 7.56
C TYR A 179 13.95 -14.28 6.08
N ASN A 180 14.23 -15.51 5.65
CA ASN A 180 14.64 -15.77 4.26
C ASN A 180 13.51 -15.47 3.25
N GLN A 181 12.33 -16.09 3.37
CA GLN A 181 11.20 -15.85 2.48
C GLN A 181 9.95 -15.34 3.20
N CYS A 182 9.44 -14.18 2.79
CA CYS A 182 8.24 -13.55 3.34
C CYS A 182 7.14 -13.33 2.31
N ALA A 183 5.92 -13.75 2.67
CA ALA A 183 4.70 -13.40 1.94
C ALA A 183 3.97 -12.24 2.62
N VAL A 184 3.60 -11.22 1.86
CA VAL A 184 2.61 -10.22 2.28
C VAL A 184 1.33 -10.42 1.48
N VAL A 185 0.25 -10.77 2.16
CA VAL A 185 -1.06 -11.02 1.55
C VAL A 185 -1.97 -9.82 1.77
N GLY A 186 -2.12 -9.01 0.72
CA GLY A 186 -3.16 -8.01 0.59
C GLY A 186 -4.50 -8.64 0.20
N ASN A 187 -5.58 -7.87 0.33
CA ASN A 187 -6.93 -8.44 0.34
C ASN A 187 -7.63 -8.45 -1.03
N GLY A 188 -6.97 -7.97 -2.10
CA GLY A 188 -7.59 -7.69 -3.39
C GLY A 188 -8.19 -8.93 -4.09
N GLY A 189 -9.33 -8.74 -4.76
CA GLY A 189 -10.08 -9.83 -5.41
C GLY A 189 -9.36 -10.57 -6.53
N ILE A 190 -8.19 -10.09 -6.97
CA ILE A 190 -7.30 -10.77 -7.92
C ILE A 190 -6.85 -12.16 -7.43
N LEU A 191 -6.90 -12.41 -6.11
CA LEU A 191 -6.59 -13.71 -5.51
C LEU A 191 -7.61 -14.80 -5.85
N ASN A 192 -8.85 -14.46 -6.20
CA ASN A 192 -9.88 -15.47 -6.45
C ASN A 192 -9.53 -16.35 -7.66
N LYS A 193 -9.44 -17.67 -7.42
CA LYS A 193 -9.01 -18.71 -8.36
C LYS A 193 -7.54 -18.58 -8.81
N SER A 194 -6.69 -17.93 -8.01
CA SER A 194 -5.23 -17.80 -8.22
C SER A 194 -4.44 -19.06 -7.87
N LEU A 195 -4.97 -19.93 -7.01
CA LEU A 195 -4.32 -21.13 -6.46
C LEU A 195 -2.99 -20.85 -5.70
N CYS A 196 -2.80 -19.62 -5.21
CA CYS A 196 -1.55 -19.21 -4.57
C CYS A 196 -1.37 -19.68 -3.11
N GLY A 197 -2.36 -20.33 -2.48
CA GLY A 197 -2.29 -20.67 -1.06
C GLY A 197 -1.14 -21.60 -0.70
N ALA A 198 -0.86 -22.61 -1.54
CA ALA A 198 0.25 -23.54 -1.36
C ALA A 198 1.64 -22.93 -1.68
N GLU A 199 1.71 -21.73 -2.25
CA GLU A 199 2.96 -20.97 -2.40
C GLU A 199 3.14 -19.97 -1.23
N ILE A 200 2.05 -19.34 -0.80
CA ILE A 200 2.01 -18.44 0.36
C ILE A 200 2.47 -19.19 1.61
N ASP A 201 1.89 -20.36 1.88
CA ASP A 201 2.13 -21.15 3.10
C ASP A 201 3.54 -21.76 3.18
N LYS A 202 4.29 -21.79 2.05
CA LYS A 202 5.71 -22.19 2.01
C LYS A 202 6.67 -21.08 2.46
N SER A 203 6.22 -19.82 2.53
CA SER A 203 7.07 -18.71 3.01
C SER A 203 7.35 -18.88 4.50
N ASP A 204 8.56 -18.56 4.96
CA ASP A 204 8.98 -18.66 6.36
C ASP A 204 8.09 -17.80 7.27
N PHE A 205 7.75 -16.58 6.81
CA PHE A 205 6.86 -15.65 7.50
C PHE A 205 5.73 -15.15 6.59
N VAL A 206 4.51 -15.08 7.12
CA VAL A 206 3.33 -14.58 6.38
C VAL A 206 2.67 -13.43 7.13
N PHE A 207 2.63 -12.26 6.49
CA PHE A 207 1.86 -11.09 6.94
C PHE A 207 0.51 -11.01 6.22
N ARG A 208 -0.57 -10.68 6.94
CA ARG A 208 -1.92 -10.50 6.40
C ARG A 208 -2.54 -9.16 6.82
N CYS A 209 -3.46 -8.64 6.02
CA CYS A 209 -4.07 -7.33 6.26
C CYS A 209 -5.54 -7.42 6.76
N ASN A 210 -5.85 -6.76 7.88
CA ASN A 210 -7.23 -6.42 8.28
C ASN A 210 -8.19 -7.61 8.51
N LEU A 211 -7.74 -8.64 9.24
CA LEU A 211 -8.50 -9.88 9.57
C LEU A 211 -9.33 -10.46 8.40
N PRO A 212 -8.69 -10.83 7.28
CA PRO A 212 -9.39 -11.38 6.12
C PRO A 212 -9.58 -12.90 6.27
N PRO A 213 -10.73 -13.49 5.89
CA PRO A 213 -10.95 -14.92 6.04
C PRO A 213 -9.90 -15.74 5.25
N ILE A 214 -9.37 -16.78 5.90
CA ILE A 214 -8.34 -17.69 5.35
C ILE A 214 -8.79 -19.15 5.26
N THR A 215 -9.91 -19.51 5.87
CA THR A 215 -10.43 -20.89 5.96
C THR A 215 -11.46 -21.21 4.87
N GLY A 216 -11.81 -22.49 4.74
CA GLY A 216 -12.79 -22.95 3.74
C GLY A 216 -12.30 -22.73 2.31
N ASN A 217 -13.19 -22.35 1.40
CA ASN A 217 -12.93 -22.32 -0.04
C ASN A 217 -11.78 -21.38 -0.48
N VAL A 218 -11.54 -20.28 0.25
CA VAL A 218 -10.48 -19.31 -0.09
C VAL A 218 -9.07 -19.79 0.25
N SER A 219 -8.92 -20.76 1.15
CA SER A 219 -7.61 -21.30 1.59
C SER A 219 -6.70 -21.73 0.42
N LYS A 220 -7.28 -22.30 -0.64
CA LYS A 220 -6.56 -22.72 -1.85
C LYS A 220 -5.92 -21.54 -2.61
N ASP A 221 -6.52 -20.37 -2.50
CA ASP A 221 -6.08 -19.15 -3.17
C ASP A 221 -5.17 -18.29 -2.28
N VAL A 222 -5.45 -18.22 -0.96
CA VAL A 222 -4.80 -17.24 -0.06
C VAL A 222 -3.94 -17.86 1.05
N GLY A 223 -3.96 -19.18 1.19
CA GLY A 223 -3.22 -19.91 2.22
C GLY A 223 -3.84 -19.79 3.61
N SER A 224 -3.24 -20.50 4.55
CA SER A 224 -3.65 -20.61 5.95
C SER A 224 -2.58 -20.10 6.93
N LYS A 225 -1.29 -20.18 6.57
CA LYS A 225 -0.19 -19.74 7.42
C LYS A 225 -0.29 -18.25 7.69
N THR A 226 -0.12 -17.86 8.94
CA THR A 226 -0.15 -16.46 9.38
C THR A 226 0.80 -16.30 10.57
N ASN A 227 1.70 -15.34 10.50
CA ASN A 227 2.58 -14.96 11.61
C ASN A 227 2.12 -13.63 12.22
N VAL A 228 1.70 -12.69 11.37
CA VAL A 228 1.13 -11.38 11.76
C VAL A 228 -0.12 -11.10 10.94
N VAL A 229 -1.20 -10.65 11.57
CA VAL A 229 -2.35 -10.06 10.88
C VAL A 229 -2.70 -8.70 11.47
N THR A 230 -2.81 -7.67 10.62
CA THR A 230 -3.20 -6.34 11.10
C THR A 230 -4.70 -6.29 11.42
N VAL A 231 -5.09 -5.44 12.37
CA VAL A 231 -6.49 -5.19 12.71
C VAL A 231 -6.77 -3.70 12.77
N ASN A 232 -7.38 -3.16 11.72
CA ASN A 232 -7.93 -1.80 11.76
C ASN A 232 -9.08 -1.72 12.80
N PRO A 233 -9.05 -0.80 13.79
CA PRO A 233 -10.06 -0.74 14.85
C PRO A 233 -11.50 -0.47 14.36
N SER A 234 -11.69 -0.01 13.12
CA SER A 234 -13.02 0.05 12.51
C SER A 234 -13.67 -1.32 12.31
N ILE A 235 -12.88 -2.40 12.16
CA ILE A 235 -13.40 -3.79 12.10
C ILE A 235 -14.01 -4.17 13.46
N ILE A 236 -13.28 -3.87 14.54
CA ILE A 236 -13.73 -4.08 15.93
C ILE A 236 -15.04 -3.34 16.19
N LYS A 237 -15.17 -2.09 15.73
CA LYS A 237 -16.40 -1.30 15.83
C LYS A 237 -17.55 -1.84 14.97
N LEU A 238 -17.30 -2.14 13.70
CA LEU A 238 -18.35 -2.39 12.68
C LEU A 238 -18.75 -3.87 12.56
N LYS A 239 -17.78 -4.80 12.42
CA LYS A 239 -18.08 -6.25 12.32
C LYS A 239 -18.50 -6.79 13.68
N TYR A 240 -17.72 -6.49 14.72
CA TYR A 240 -17.85 -7.09 16.07
C TYR A 240 -18.51 -6.18 17.12
N GLY A 241 -19.08 -5.03 16.74
CA GLY A 241 -19.90 -4.21 17.64
C GLY A 241 -19.17 -3.65 18.88
N ASN A 242 -17.86 -3.40 18.77
CA ASN A 242 -16.94 -3.06 19.87
C ASN A 242 -16.83 -4.15 20.94
N LEU A 243 -16.95 -5.43 20.54
CA LEU A 243 -16.85 -6.61 21.41
C LEU A 243 -17.88 -6.66 22.56
N LYS A 244 -19.01 -5.93 22.43
CA LYS A 244 -20.08 -5.89 23.44
C LYS A 244 -21.11 -7.02 23.36
N LYS A 245 -21.33 -7.59 22.16
CA LYS A 245 -22.35 -8.62 21.87
C LYS A 245 -21.90 -9.65 20.81
N LYS A 246 -20.60 -9.63 20.47
CA LYS A 246 -19.97 -10.47 19.43
C LYS A 246 -18.51 -10.75 19.83
N LYS A 247 -18.24 -10.95 21.12
CA LYS A 247 -16.90 -11.27 21.64
C LYS A 247 -16.53 -12.69 21.20
N GLU A 248 -17.52 -13.56 21.21
CA GLU A 248 -17.52 -14.98 20.88
C GLU A 248 -17.17 -15.16 19.39
N ILE A 249 -17.95 -14.54 18.49
CA ILE A 249 -17.70 -14.53 17.04
C ILE A 249 -16.30 -13.96 16.71
N PHE A 250 -15.84 -12.95 17.46
CA PHE A 250 -14.48 -12.43 17.29
C PHE A 250 -13.40 -13.43 17.70
N LEU A 251 -13.59 -14.14 18.83
CA LEU A 251 -12.69 -15.20 19.30
C LEU A 251 -12.66 -16.38 18.33
N GLU A 252 -13.80 -16.79 17.79
CA GLU A 252 -13.92 -17.81 16.74
C GLU A 252 -13.18 -17.40 15.45
N ASP A 253 -13.42 -16.17 14.95
CA ASP A 253 -12.75 -15.65 13.76
C ASP A 253 -11.22 -15.59 13.94
N ILE A 254 -10.71 -15.15 15.11
CA ILE A 254 -9.26 -15.07 15.34
C ILE A 254 -8.61 -16.43 15.64
N ALA A 255 -9.35 -17.42 16.16
CA ALA A 255 -8.82 -18.76 16.39
C ALA A 255 -8.28 -19.40 15.11
N THR A 256 -8.80 -18.99 13.94
CA THR A 256 -8.37 -19.47 12.63
C THR A 256 -6.92 -19.14 12.26
N TYR A 257 -6.31 -18.11 12.86
CA TYR A 257 -4.92 -17.71 12.56
C TYR A 257 -3.87 -18.44 13.41
N GLY A 258 -4.26 -19.45 14.20
CA GLY A 258 -3.33 -20.17 15.08
C GLY A 258 -2.72 -19.24 16.13
N ASP A 259 -1.42 -19.35 16.38
CA ASP A 259 -0.70 -18.57 17.40
C ASP A 259 -0.20 -17.19 16.90
N ALA A 260 -0.78 -16.68 15.81
CA ALA A 260 -0.40 -15.42 15.16
C ALA A 260 -0.56 -14.17 16.04
N PHE A 261 0.24 -13.14 15.73
CA PHE A 261 0.13 -11.83 16.35
C PHE A 261 -0.96 -10.97 15.69
N LEU A 262 -1.85 -10.40 16.51
CA LEU A 262 -2.79 -9.34 16.09
C LEU A 262 -2.10 -7.98 16.24
N LEU A 263 -1.88 -7.29 15.12
CA LEU A 263 -1.17 -6.01 15.10
C LEU A 263 -2.13 -4.82 14.93
N LEU A 264 -2.24 -4.00 15.97
CA LEU A 264 -3.21 -2.90 16.04
C LEU A 264 -2.57 -1.51 15.99
N PRO A 265 -3.11 -0.57 15.20
CA PRO A 265 -2.66 0.83 15.14
C PRO A 265 -3.25 1.64 16.30
N ALA A 266 -3.02 1.20 17.54
CA ALA A 266 -3.60 1.78 18.76
C ALA A 266 -3.26 3.26 18.91
N PHE A 267 -1.98 3.61 18.70
CA PHE A 267 -1.44 4.94 18.91
C PHE A 267 -1.49 5.84 17.66
N SER A 268 -2.38 5.54 16.71
CA SER A 268 -2.53 6.36 15.49
C SER A 268 -3.49 7.53 15.64
N PHE A 269 -4.61 7.28 16.33
CA PHE A 269 -5.67 8.24 16.70
C PHE A 269 -6.15 7.89 18.11
N ARG A 270 -6.56 8.86 18.92
CA ARG A 270 -7.10 8.64 20.29
C ARG A 270 -8.29 7.67 20.31
N ALA A 271 -9.08 7.66 19.24
CA ALA A 271 -10.20 6.74 19.07
C ALA A 271 -9.78 5.28 18.85
N ASN A 272 -8.55 5.02 18.38
CA ASN A 272 -8.04 3.66 18.18
C ASN A 272 -7.61 3.01 19.49
N THR A 273 -7.08 3.77 20.45
CA THR A 273 -6.55 3.29 21.73
C THR A 273 -7.55 2.43 22.47
N ILE A 274 -8.76 2.94 22.72
CA ILE A 274 -9.82 2.26 23.48
C ILE A 274 -10.23 0.95 22.81
N ALA A 275 -10.44 0.97 21.50
CA ALA A 275 -10.83 -0.22 20.74
C ALA A 275 -9.70 -1.27 20.66
N SER A 276 -8.43 -0.83 20.67
CA SER A 276 -7.27 -1.73 20.59
C SER A 276 -6.93 -2.35 21.95
N PHE A 277 -7.04 -1.58 23.03
CA PHE A 277 -6.89 -2.11 24.40
C PHE A 277 -8.02 -3.10 24.71
N LYS A 278 -9.28 -2.84 24.31
CA LYS A 278 -10.33 -3.83 24.52
C LYS A 278 -10.14 -5.14 23.72
N VAL A 279 -9.35 -5.14 22.64
CA VAL A 279 -8.89 -6.38 22.01
C VAL A 279 -7.85 -7.09 22.89
N TYR A 280 -6.83 -6.38 23.40
CA TYR A 280 -5.87 -6.96 24.36
C TYR A 280 -6.58 -7.58 25.57
N ASP A 281 -7.49 -6.84 26.20
CA ASP A 281 -8.26 -7.32 27.35
C ASP A 281 -9.11 -8.54 26.97
N THR A 282 -9.78 -8.51 25.82
CA THR A 282 -10.62 -9.63 25.34
C THR A 282 -9.82 -10.91 25.15
N LEU A 283 -8.62 -10.84 24.57
CA LEU A 283 -7.76 -12.01 24.37
C LEU A 283 -7.21 -12.52 25.72
N LYS A 284 -6.81 -11.62 26.61
CA LYS A 284 -6.29 -11.94 27.96
C LYS A 284 -7.35 -12.54 28.88
N GLU A 285 -8.55 -11.95 28.94
CA GLU A 285 -9.73 -12.45 29.65
C GLU A 285 -10.10 -13.88 29.22
N SER A 286 -9.93 -14.18 27.94
CA SER A 286 -10.44 -15.41 27.32
C SER A 286 -9.35 -16.45 27.06
N GLN A 287 -8.13 -16.23 27.59
CA GLN A 287 -6.94 -17.09 27.42
C GLN A 287 -6.66 -17.47 25.96
N ALA A 288 -6.88 -16.53 25.04
CA ALA A 288 -6.70 -16.74 23.61
C ALA A 288 -5.22 -16.96 23.26
N LYS A 289 -4.97 -17.80 22.24
CA LYS A 289 -3.62 -18.11 21.74
C LYS A 289 -2.94 -16.90 21.07
N GLN A 290 -3.73 -16.09 20.38
CA GLN A 290 -3.24 -14.95 19.61
C GLN A 290 -2.75 -13.85 20.55
N LYS A 291 -1.64 -13.21 20.19
CA LYS A 291 -1.01 -12.16 21.02
C LYS A 291 -1.21 -10.79 20.40
N VAL A 292 -1.55 -9.79 21.20
CA VAL A 292 -1.69 -8.41 20.73
C VAL A 292 -0.34 -7.70 20.75
N ILE A 293 -0.06 -6.97 19.67
CA ILE A 293 1.05 -6.03 19.54
C ILE A 293 0.54 -4.73 18.90
N PHE A 294 1.23 -3.62 19.14
CA PHE A 294 0.83 -2.31 18.65
C PHE A 294 1.90 -1.71 17.74
N PHE A 295 1.50 -1.09 16.63
CA PHE A 295 2.43 -0.31 15.80
C PHE A 295 3.02 0.86 16.60
N HIS A 296 4.31 1.12 16.48
CA HIS A 296 4.93 2.31 17.07
C HIS A 296 4.59 3.57 16.25
N PRO A 297 4.08 4.66 16.86
CA PRO A 297 3.64 5.83 16.10
C PRO A 297 4.80 6.58 15.45
N LYS A 298 6.01 6.56 16.04
CA LYS A 298 7.23 7.13 15.41
C LYS A 298 7.56 6.44 14.08
N TYR A 299 7.56 5.11 14.04
CA TYR A 299 7.85 4.35 12.81
C TYR A 299 6.84 4.69 11.71
N LEU A 300 5.55 4.68 12.01
CA LEU A 300 4.52 5.02 11.02
C LEU A 300 4.58 6.49 10.55
N ARG A 301 4.95 7.45 11.42
CA ARG A 301 5.20 8.84 11.00
C ARG A 301 6.40 8.95 10.06
N ASN A 302 7.53 8.33 10.42
CA ASN A 302 8.74 8.35 9.62
C ASN A 302 8.50 7.67 8.27
N LEU A 303 7.76 6.55 8.25
CA LEU A 303 7.40 5.83 7.04
C LEU A 303 6.45 6.63 6.14
N ALA A 304 5.52 7.40 6.72
CA ALA A 304 4.66 8.33 5.99
C ALA A 304 5.41 9.58 5.49
N LEU A 305 6.55 9.94 6.07
CA LEU A 305 7.45 10.98 5.55
C LEU A 305 8.29 10.42 4.38
N PHE A 306 8.86 9.24 4.54
CA PHE A 306 9.60 8.52 3.49
C PHE A 306 8.75 8.32 2.22
N TRP A 307 7.57 7.71 2.34
CA TRP A 307 6.73 7.48 1.17
C TRP A 307 6.22 8.78 0.52
N ARG A 308 6.19 9.91 1.26
CA ARG A 308 5.89 11.23 0.70
C ARG A 308 7.00 11.78 -0.19
N THR A 309 8.28 11.46 0.05
CA THR A 309 9.37 11.85 -0.89
C THR A 309 9.28 11.10 -2.21
N GLU A 310 8.82 9.84 -2.19
CA GLU A 310 8.57 9.04 -3.40
C GLU A 310 7.27 9.46 -4.14
N GLY A 311 6.46 10.36 -3.56
CA GLY A 311 5.24 10.90 -4.17
C GLY A 311 3.93 10.23 -3.72
N VAL A 312 3.93 9.49 -2.61
CA VAL A 312 2.71 9.01 -1.92
C VAL A 312 2.24 10.12 -0.96
N THR A 313 1.44 11.04 -1.48
CA THR A 313 1.08 12.32 -0.84
C THR A 313 -0.08 12.23 0.16
N GLU A 314 -0.60 11.03 0.39
CA GLU A 314 -1.93 10.81 0.95
C GLU A 314 -2.01 11.09 2.46
N PHE A 315 -3.24 11.19 2.97
CA PHE A 315 -3.50 11.44 4.39
C PHE A 315 -2.90 10.34 5.29
N ARG A 316 -2.96 9.08 4.84
CA ARG A 316 -2.32 7.94 5.49
C ARG A 316 -2.03 6.82 4.49
N LEU A 317 -0.93 6.10 4.68
CA LEU A 317 -0.61 4.88 3.92
C LEU A 317 -1.61 3.76 4.24
N SER A 318 -1.90 2.86 3.29
CA SER A 318 -2.67 1.65 3.58
C SER A 318 -1.90 0.66 4.45
N SER A 319 -2.62 -0.24 5.13
CA SER A 319 -2.02 -1.38 5.85
C SER A 319 -1.11 -2.23 4.95
N GLY A 320 -1.42 -2.31 3.65
CA GLY A 320 -0.63 -3.08 2.70
C GLY A 320 0.74 -2.48 2.44
N LEU A 321 0.83 -1.16 2.23
CA LEU A 321 2.11 -0.48 2.01
C LEU A 321 2.94 -0.39 3.31
N MET A 322 2.29 -0.17 4.45
CA MET A 322 2.94 -0.21 5.77
C MET A 322 3.64 -1.57 5.99
N ILE A 323 2.90 -2.68 5.83
CA ILE A 323 3.43 -4.03 6.03
C ILE A 323 4.42 -4.43 4.93
N THR A 324 4.26 -3.95 3.69
CA THR A 324 5.24 -4.16 2.61
C THR A 324 6.61 -3.56 2.99
N SER A 325 6.61 -2.39 3.61
CA SER A 325 7.86 -1.72 4.03
C SER A 325 8.55 -2.50 5.15
N VAL A 326 7.80 -2.88 6.19
CA VAL A 326 8.27 -3.75 7.29
C VAL A 326 8.83 -5.07 6.76
N ALA A 327 8.17 -5.71 5.81
CA ALA A 327 8.64 -6.97 5.23
C ALA A 327 9.95 -6.81 4.46
N VAL A 328 10.18 -5.68 3.80
CA VAL A 328 11.47 -5.38 3.13
C VAL A 328 12.58 -5.12 4.14
N GLU A 329 12.29 -4.50 5.27
CA GLU A 329 13.28 -4.31 6.34
C GLU A 329 13.65 -5.65 7.02
N LEU A 330 12.65 -6.48 7.35
CA LEU A 330 12.80 -7.69 8.17
C LEU A 330 13.04 -9.00 7.40
N CYS A 331 12.92 -9.01 6.06
CA CYS A 331 13.01 -10.25 5.28
C CYS A 331 13.83 -10.09 3.99
N GLU A 332 14.67 -11.09 3.69
CA GLU A 332 15.47 -11.14 2.46
C GLU A 332 14.60 -11.15 1.20
N HIS A 333 13.74 -12.15 1.03
CA HIS A 333 12.92 -12.32 -0.17
C HIS A 333 11.44 -11.98 0.10
N VAL A 334 11.02 -10.79 -0.30
CA VAL A 334 9.61 -10.34 -0.19
C VAL A 334 8.81 -10.67 -1.46
N LYS A 335 7.72 -11.43 -1.30
CA LYS A 335 6.71 -11.64 -2.34
C LYS A 335 5.33 -11.13 -1.90
N LEU A 336 4.72 -10.31 -2.75
CA LEU A 336 3.41 -9.67 -2.51
C LEU A 336 2.30 -10.39 -3.27
N TYR A 337 1.17 -10.60 -2.61
CA TYR A 337 -0.01 -11.28 -3.14
C TYR A 337 -1.26 -10.43 -2.89
N GLY A 338 -2.22 -10.42 -3.81
CA GLY A 338 -3.50 -9.70 -3.60
C GLY A 338 -3.43 -8.18 -3.63
N PHE A 339 -2.31 -7.59 -4.07
CA PHE A 339 -2.22 -6.15 -4.33
C PHE A 339 -2.77 -5.85 -5.73
N TRP A 340 -4.04 -5.44 -5.79
CA TRP A 340 -4.69 -5.05 -7.05
C TRP A 340 -5.81 -4.04 -6.80
N PRO A 341 -5.61 -2.74 -7.07
CA PRO A 341 -6.57 -1.69 -6.71
C PRO A 341 -7.65 -1.41 -7.77
N PHE A 342 -7.79 -2.27 -8.80
CA PHE A 342 -8.67 -2.03 -9.95
C PHE A 342 -9.84 -3.02 -10.00
N SER A 343 -11.01 -2.55 -10.44
CA SER A 343 -12.24 -3.35 -10.55
C SER A 343 -12.28 -4.33 -11.75
N ARG A 344 -11.20 -4.41 -12.53
CA ARG A 344 -11.02 -5.34 -13.66
C ARG A 344 -9.58 -5.81 -13.74
N THR A 345 -9.34 -6.97 -14.37
CA THR A 345 -8.00 -7.50 -14.69
C THR A 345 -7.41 -6.87 -15.97
N ILE A 346 -6.14 -7.16 -16.28
CA ILE A 346 -5.54 -6.85 -17.60
C ILE A 346 -6.21 -7.57 -18.80
N LYS A 347 -7.17 -8.47 -18.55
CA LYS A 347 -8.01 -9.16 -19.56
C LYS A 347 -9.47 -8.69 -19.51
N ASP A 348 -9.72 -7.50 -18.95
CA ASP A 348 -11.02 -6.84 -18.77
C ASP A 348 -12.07 -7.61 -17.92
N THR A 349 -11.73 -8.81 -17.43
CA THR A 349 -12.57 -9.58 -16.50
C THR A 349 -12.81 -8.80 -15.21
N PRO A 350 -14.06 -8.65 -14.73
CA PRO A 350 -14.37 -7.98 -13.46
C PRO A 350 -13.68 -8.60 -12.25
N VAL A 351 -13.33 -7.76 -11.28
CA VAL A 351 -12.65 -8.12 -10.02
C VAL A 351 -13.34 -7.37 -8.87
N SER A 352 -13.71 -8.10 -7.81
CA SER A 352 -14.24 -7.53 -6.57
C SER A 352 -13.14 -6.82 -5.77
N HIS A 353 -13.49 -5.80 -4.97
CA HIS A 353 -12.47 -5.04 -4.23
C HIS A 353 -11.66 -5.94 -3.28
N HIS A 354 -12.33 -6.86 -2.57
CA HIS A 354 -11.66 -7.91 -1.81
C HIS A 354 -11.88 -9.28 -2.45
N TYR A 355 -11.12 -10.29 -2.03
CA TYR A 355 -11.40 -11.69 -2.44
C TYR A 355 -12.63 -12.28 -1.74
N TYR A 356 -13.01 -11.74 -0.58
CA TYR A 356 -14.12 -12.20 0.26
C TYR A 356 -15.39 -11.32 0.22
N ASP A 357 -15.29 -10.06 -0.24
CA ASP A 357 -16.43 -9.15 -0.40
C ASP A 357 -16.16 -8.07 -1.49
N ASN A 358 -17.09 -7.12 -1.65
CA ASN A 358 -16.91 -5.97 -2.53
C ASN A 358 -17.04 -4.61 -1.81
N ASN A 359 -16.66 -4.56 -0.53
CA ASN A 359 -16.71 -3.35 0.29
C ASN A 359 -15.60 -2.38 -0.12
N LEU A 360 -15.98 -1.28 -0.77
CA LEU A 360 -15.05 -0.25 -1.24
C LEU A 360 -14.42 0.54 -0.08
N PRO A 361 -13.18 1.04 -0.24
CA PRO A 361 -12.49 1.82 0.78
C PRO A 361 -13.11 3.22 0.90
N LYS A 362 -12.92 3.86 2.06
CA LYS A 362 -13.34 5.26 2.26
C LYS A 362 -12.58 6.19 1.30
N ARG A 363 -13.32 6.87 0.42
CA ARG A 363 -12.77 7.87 -0.51
C ARG A 363 -11.97 8.93 0.26
N GLY A 364 -10.83 9.33 -0.30
CA GLY A 364 -9.94 10.35 0.28
C GLY A 364 -9.06 9.92 1.45
N PHE A 365 -9.16 8.66 1.93
CA PHE A 365 -8.33 8.18 3.05
C PHE A 365 -7.03 7.50 2.60
N HIS A 366 -7.08 6.78 1.47
CA HIS A 366 -5.94 6.15 0.79
C HIS A 366 -6.10 6.29 -0.72
N GLU A 367 -5.01 6.47 -1.48
CA GLU A 367 -5.00 6.34 -2.95
C GLU A 367 -4.24 5.08 -3.37
N MET A 368 -4.91 3.94 -3.23
CA MET A 368 -4.37 2.62 -3.58
C MET A 368 -3.68 2.55 -4.96
N PRO A 369 -4.12 3.27 -6.03
CA PRO A 369 -3.40 3.29 -7.32
C PRO A 369 -2.04 4.04 -7.30
N LYS A 370 -1.81 4.99 -6.39
CA LYS A 370 -0.50 5.63 -6.16
C LYS A 370 0.42 4.71 -5.37
N GLU A 371 -0.08 4.10 -4.29
CA GLU A 371 0.68 3.10 -3.53
C GLU A 371 1.08 1.90 -4.43
N TYR A 372 0.16 1.42 -5.25
CA TYR A 372 0.42 0.35 -6.22
C TYR A 372 1.43 0.76 -7.30
N ARG A 373 1.49 2.05 -7.69
CA ARG A 373 2.54 2.56 -8.58
C ARG A 373 3.93 2.37 -7.96
N GLN A 374 4.09 2.60 -6.66
CA GLN A 374 5.37 2.36 -5.97
C GLN A 374 5.71 0.87 -5.93
N ILE A 375 4.72 0.02 -5.63
CA ILE A 375 4.89 -1.43 -5.64
C ILE A 375 5.34 -1.93 -7.03
N LEU A 376 4.81 -1.38 -8.12
CA LEU A 376 5.27 -1.67 -9.49
C LEU A 376 6.73 -1.23 -9.73
N GLN A 377 7.19 -0.12 -9.14
CA GLN A 377 8.57 0.34 -9.24
C GLN A 377 9.53 -0.57 -8.46
N LEU A 378 9.21 -0.91 -7.20
CA LEU A 378 9.99 -1.88 -6.42
C LEU A 378 10.04 -3.24 -7.11
N HIS A 379 8.95 -3.64 -7.78
CA HIS A 379 8.91 -4.86 -8.58
C HIS A 379 9.85 -4.80 -9.79
N LEU A 380 9.79 -3.74 -10.58
CA LEU A 380 10.65 -3.54 -11.74
C LEU A 380 12.14 -3.46 -11.36
N LYS A 381 12.46 -2.79 -10.24
CA LYS A 381 13.80 -2.73 -9.65
C LYS A 381 14.30 -4.06 -9.07
N GLY A 382 13.48 -5.10 -9.02
CA GLY A 382 13.89 -6.40 -8.46
C GLY A 382 14.02 -6.42 -6.93
N ILE A 383 13.45 -5.42 -6.23
CA ILE A 383 13.48 -5.27 -4.77
C ILE A 383 12.46 -6.22 -4.12
N LEU A 384 11.31 -6.44 -4.76
CA LEU A 384 10.30 -7.41 -4.35
C LEU A 384 9.61 -8.06 -5.55
N LYS A 385 8.93 -9.18 -5.35
CA LYS A 385 8.14 -9.85 -6.39
C LYS A 385 6.65 -9.60 -6.17
N LEU A 386 5.97 -8.96 -7.13
CA LEU A 386 4.50 -8.86 -7.13
C LEU A 386 3.92 -10.05 -7.90
N GLN A 387 2.99 -10.78 -7.27
CA GLN A 387 2.24 -11.86 -7.91
C GLN A 387 1.00 -11.31 -8.62
N PHE A 388 1.09 -11.19 -9.94
CA PHE A 388 0.01 -10.67 -10.79
C PHE A 388 -1.01 -11.72 -11.27
N SER A 389 -0.60 -12.97 -11.32
CA SER A 389 -1.26 -14.06 -12.02
C SER A 389 -1.58 -15.22 -11.07
N LYS A 390 -2.16 -16.29 -11.61
CA LYS A 390 -2.20 -17.57 -10.88
C LYS A 390 -0.79 -18.01 -10.51
N CYS A 391 -0.64 -18.62 -9.34
CA CYS A 391 0.58 -19.32 -8.98
C CYS A 391 0.63 -20.67 -9.71
N GLU A 392 1.84 -21.18 -9.90
CA GLU A 392 2.06 -22.51 -10.47
C GLU A 392 1.66 -23.58 -9.45
N ARG A 393 1.14 -24.71 -9.94
CA ARG A 393 0.92 -25.87 -9.08
C ARG A 393 2.27 -26.56 -8.87
N ALA A 394 2.71 -26.58 -7.61
CA ALA A 394 3.75 -27.48 -7.14
C ALA A 394 3.24 -28.93 -7.07
#